data_AF-A0A7L4P3J1-F1
#
_entry.id   AF-A0A7L4P3J1-F1
#
_cell.length_a   1.000
_cell.length_b   1.000
_cell.length_c   1.000
_cell.angle_alpha   90.00
_cell.angle_beta   90.00
_cell.angle_gamma   90.00
#
_symmetry.space_group_name_H-M   'P 1'
#
loop_
_entity.id
_entity.type
_entity.pdbx_description
1 polymer ?
#
loop_
_entity_poly.entity_id
_entity_poly.type
_entity_poly.pdbx_seq_one_letter_code
_entity_poly.pdbx_strand_id
1 'polypeptide(L)' 'MRHPGYLSGILWDVAMRMILGSGLALIYATIIILLLLIRTYLEDKALQDEVEGYIEYTYKTRYRILPGVW' A
#
# COMPACT_ATOMS: atom_id res chain seq x y z
N MET A 1 -1.43 3.77 10.50
CA MET A 1 -0.67 3.27 9.34
C MET A 1 -0.22 1.87 9.66
N ARG A 2 -0.94 0.86 9.14
CA ARG A 2 -0.61 -0.55 9.39
C ARG A 2 0.54 -1.04 8.50
N HIS A 3 0.74 -0.37 7.37
CA HIS A 3 1.68 -0.78 6.34
C HIS A 3 2.57 0.38 5.86
N PRO A 4 3.34 1.06 6.75
CA PRO A 4 4.20 2.18 6.37
C PRO A 4 5.29 1.79 5.36
N GLY A 5 5.74 0.52 5.36
CA GLY A 5 6.73 0.02 4.40
C GLY A 5 6.23 -0.08 2.96
N TYR A 6 4.92 -0.23 2.75
CA TYR A 6 4.34 -0.22 1.40
C TYR A 6 4.30 1.21 0.84
N LEU A 7 4.06 2.21 1.69
CA LEU A 7 4.12 3.62 1.30
C LEU A 7 5.52 4.03 0.86
N SER A 8 6.56 3.63 1.61
CA SER A 8 7.94 3.91 1.22
C SER A 8 8.33 3.19 -0.08
N GLY A 9 7.85 1.95 -0.30
CA GLY A 9 8.02 1.24 -1.56
C GLY A 9 7.38 1.96 -2.75
N ILE A 10 6.16 2.46 -2.60
CA ILE A 10 5.46 3.23 -3.64
C ILE A 10 6.20 4.54 -3.95
N LEU A 11 6.62 5.28 -2.92
CA LEU A 11 7.37 6.53 -3.10
C LEU A 11 8.71 6.30 -3.80
N TRP A 12 9.42 5.23 -3.41
CA TRP A 12 10.67 4.84 -4.05
C TRP A 12 10.47 4.50 -5.53
N ASP A 13 9.44 3.72 -5.83
CA ASP A 13 9.13 3.27 -7.18
C ASP A 13 8.79 4.44 -8.12
N VAL A 14 7.97 5.38 -7.63
CA VAL A 14 7.65 6.62 -8.36
C VAL A 14 8.90 7.49 -8.54
N ALA A 15 9.71 7.67 -7.50
CA ALA A 15 10.94 8.48 -7.58
C ALA A 15 11.94 7.89 -8.59
N MET A 16 12.18 6.58 -8.57
CA MET A 16 13.07 5.92 -9.54
C MET A 16 12.60 6.09 -10.98
N ARG A 17 11.28 6.05 -11.21
CA ARG A 17 10.70 6.14 -12.55
C ARG A 17 10.66 7.57 -13.07
N MET A 18 10.52 8.56 -12.19
CA MET A 18 10.74 9.97 -12.51
C MET A 18 12.20 10.25 -12.88
N ILE A 19 13.17 9.68 -12.15
CA ILE A 19 14.60 9.82 -12.45
C ILE A 19 14.95 9.21 -13.82
N LEU A 20 14.33 8.09 -14.19
CA LEU A 20 14.51 7.44 -15.49
C LEU A 20 13.89 8.21 -16.68
N GLY A 21 13.04 9.21 -16.44
CA GLY A 21 12.50 10.11 -17.46
C GLY A 21 11.57 9.46 -18.50
N SER A 22 11.06 8.25 -18.25
CA SER A 22 10.29 7.48 -19.24
C SER A 22 8.79 7.50 -18.94
N GLY A 23 7.99 8.01 -19.88
CA GLY A 23 6.53 8.00 -19.78
C GLY A 23 5.93 6.58 -19.72
N LEU A 24 6.59 5.59 -20.32
CA LEU A 24 6.22 4.17 -20.18
C LEU A 24 6.47 3.67 -18.75
N ALA A 25 7.55 4.12 -18.09
CA ALA A 25 7.84 3.74 -16.71
C ALA A 25 6.75 4.26 -15.75
N LEU A 26 6.16 5.42 -16.02
CA LEU A 26 5.01 5.94 -15.26
C LEU A 26 3.78 5.04 -15.37
N ILE A 27 3.45 4.53 -16.57
CA ILE A 27 2.33 3.59 -16.75
C ILE A 27 2.57 2.31 -15.95
N TYR A 28 3.78 1.74 -16.04
CA TYR A 28 4.16 0.58 -15.22
C TYR A 28 4.13 0.89 -13.71
N ALA A 29 4.40 2.14 -13.30
CA ALA A 29 4.29 2.58 -11.89
C ALA A 29 2.85 2.53 -11.43
N THR A 30 1.93 3.09 -12.20
CA THR A 30 0.51 3.06 -11.88
C THR A 30 -0.01 1.64 -11.74
N ILE A 31 0.40 0.71 -12.63
CA ILE A 31 0.02 -0.70 -12.54
C ILE A 31 0.55 -1.33 -11.25
N ILE A 32 1.82 -1.12 -10.91
CA ILE A 32 2.43 -1.68 -9.69
C ILE A 32 1.79 -1.10 -8.43
N ILE A 33 1.49 0.20 -8.40
CA ILE A 33 0.79 0.84 -7.29
C ILE A 33 -0.60 0.23 -7.11
N LEU A 34 -1.36 0.03 -8.19
CA LEU A 34 -2.68 -0.60 -8.12
C LEU A 34 -2.59 -2.05 -7.61
N LEU A 35 -1.61 -2.82 -8.08
CA LEU A 35 -1.38 -4.18 -7.58
C LEU A 35 -1.00 -4.20 -6.10
N LEU A 36 -0.18 -3.25 -5.64
CA LEU A 36 0.16 -3.10 -4.23
C LEU A 36 -1.06 -2.75 -3.39
N LEU A 37 -1.93 -1.85 -3.86
CA LEU A 37 -3.19 -1.53 -3.17
C LEU A 37 -4.09 -2.76 -3.02
N ILE A 38 -4.24 -3.55 -4.09
CA ILE A 38 -5.01 -4.80 -4.06
C ILE A 38 -4.38 -5.79 -3.09
N ARG A 39 -3.06 -5.95 -3.13
CA ARG A 39 -2.32 -6.84 -2.22
C ARG A 39 -2.53 -6.44 -0.76
N THR A 40 -2.39 -5.15 -0.43
CA THR A 40 -2.60 -4.68 0.94
C THR A 40 -4.05 -4.88 1.39
N TYR A 41 -5.03 -4.75 0.49
CA TYR A 41 -6.42 -5.06 0.82
C TYR A 41 -6.63 -6.55 1.13
N LEU A 42 -6.06 -7.44 0.31
CA LEU A 42 -6.15 -8.89 0.52
C LEU A 42 -5.40 -9.34 1.79
N GLU A 43 -4.22 -8.78 2.04
CA GLU A 43 -3.40 -9.07 3.21
C GLU A 43 -4.13 -8.63 4.50
N ASP A 44 -4.71 -7.42 4.54
CA ASP A 44 -5.47 -6.98 5.71
C ASP A 44 -6.79 -7.75 5.89
N LYS A 45 -7.42 -8.22 4.80
CA LYS A 45 -8.60 -9.10 4.89
C LYS A 45 -8.24 -10.48 5.43
N ALA A 46 -7.14 -11.07 4.97
CA ALA A 46 -6.65 -12.34 5.49
C ALA A 46 -6.25 -12.22 6.97
N LEU A 47 -5.59 -11.12 7.36
CA LEU A 47 -5.23 -10.86 8.75
C LEU A 47 -6.45 -10.67 9.66
N GLN A 48 -7.56 -10.11 9.16
CA GLN A 48 -8.81 -10.02 9.92
C GLN A 48 -9.50 -11.38 10.12
N ASP A 49 -9.30 -12.33 9.20
CA ASP A 49 -9.95 -13.64 9.22
C ASP A 49 -9.13 -14.68 10.00
N GLU A 50 -7.80 -14.63 9.91
CA GLU A 50 -6.90 -15.61 10.53
C GLU A 50 -6.38 -15.20 11.91
N VAL A 51 -6.33 -13.90 12.23
CA VAL A 51 -5.74 -13.41 13.48
C VAL A 51 -6.81 -12.87 14.42
N GLU A 52 -7.14 -13.69 15.41
CA GLU A 52 -8.04 -13.31 16.50
C GLU A 52 -7.47 -12.09 17.27
N GLY A 53 -8.28 -11.04 17.46
CA GLY A 53 -7.83 -9.76 18.04
C GLY A 53 -7.22 -8.75 17.05
N TYR A 54 -6.98 -9.13 15.79
CA TYR A 54 -6.52 -8.19 14.77
C TYR A 54 -7.56 -7.11 14.48
N ILE A 55 -8.84 -7.45 14.57
CA ILE A 55 -9.96 -6.51 14.50
C ILE A 55 -9.79 -5.38 15.54
N GLU A 56 -9.36 -5.67 16.77
CA GLU A 56 -9.15 -4.65 17.82
C GLU A 56 -7.95 -3.75 17.49
N TYR A 57 -6.92 -4.29 16.84
CA TYR A 57 -5.81 -3.52 16.29
C TYR A 57 -6.26 -2.60 15.14
N THR A 58 -7.23 -3.04 14.34
CA THR A 58 -7.82 -2.21 13.28
C THR A 58 -8.54 -0.97 13.82
N TYR A 59 -9.18 -1.07 14.98
CA TYR A 59 -9.86 0.05 15.65
C TYR A 59 -8.90 1.12 16.18
N LYS A 60 -7.71 0.73 16.67
CA LYS A 60 -6.67 1.68 17.11
C LYS A 60 -5.97 2.37 15.96
N THR A 61 -5.87 1.71 14.80
CA THR A 61 -5.15 2.23 13.64
C THR A 61 -6.05 2.26 12.41
N ARG A 62 -6.90 3.29 12.28
CA ARG A 62 -7.81 3.42 11.12
C ARG A 62 -7.08 3.44 9.78
N TYR A 63 -5.89 4.03 9.73
CA TYR A 63 -5.16 4.23 8.48
C TYR A 63 -4.35 2.99 8.07
N ARG A 64 -4.58 2.44 6.87
CA ARG A 64 -3.79 1.31 6.32
C ARG A 64 -2.48 1.81 5.70
N ILE A 65 -2.56 2.75 4.76
CA ILE A 65 -1.40 3.21 3.95
C ILE A 65 -1.19 4.73 4.00
N LEU A 66 -2.24 5.57 3.89
CA LEU A 66 -2.11 7.04 3.87
C LEU A 66 -3.14 7.71 4.81
N PRO A 67 -2.82 8.83 5.46
CA PRO A 67 -3.82 9.58 6.22
C PRO A 67 -4.76 10.29 5.22
N GLY A 68 -6.06 9.95 5.24
CA GLY A 68 -7.09 10.57 4.39
C GLY A 68 -7.44 9.80 3.11
N VAL A 69 -6.63 8.81 2.73
CA VAL A 69 -7.01 7.75 1.78
C VAL A 69 -6.96 6.45 2.58
N TRP A 70 -8.04 6.19 3.32
CA TRP A 70 -8.19 5.11 4.30
C TRP A 70 -7.28 5.18 5.52
#